data_AF-A0A8T6IGT8-F1
#
_entry.id   AF-A0A8T6IGT8-F1
#
_cell.length_a   1.000
_cell.length_b   1.000
_cell.length_c   1.000
_cell.angle_alpha   90.00
_cell.angle_beta   90.00
_cell.angle_gamma   90.00
#
_symmetry.space_group_name_H-M   'P 1'
#
loop_
_entity.id
_entity.type
_entity.pdbx_description
1 polymer ?
#
loop_
_entity_poly.entity_id
_entity_poly.type
_entity_poly.pdbx_seq_one_letter_code
_entity_poly.pdbx_strand_id
1 'polypeptide(L)'
;MQSSHYYFYSDDVAIIDDDLLKTDAVRPGSIDLIVTSPPYNVDIQYNSNEDDLTHDEYLQFSREWMSRCFEWLKSDGRFCLNIPLDKNKGGQQSVGADLTTIAKEIGYQYHSTIVWNEGNISRRKAWGYWMSASAPYVI
;
A
#
# COMPACT_ATOMS: atom_id res chain seq x y z
N MET A 1 -30.21 -14.22 -0.05
CA MET A 1 -29.46 -15.49 -0.06
C MET A 1 -28.06 -15.15 0.43
N GLN A 2 -27.67 -15.64 1.60
CA GLN A 2 -26.34 -15.39 2.18
C GLN A 2 -25.29 -16.14 1.36
N SER A 3 -24.58 -15.42 0.50
CA SER A 3 -23.31 -15.89 -0.05
C SER A 3 -22.34 -15.91 1.13
N SER A 4 -21.85 -17.06 1.58
CA SER A 4 -20.83 -17.06 2.62
C SER A 4 -19.51 -16.58 2.02
N HIS A 5 -19.21 -15.28 2.17
CA HIS A 5 -17.92 -14.66 1.80
C HIS A 5 -16.73 -15.32 2.51
N TYR A 6 -17.01 -16.11 3.54
CA TYR A 6 -16.04 -16.84 4.33
C TYR A 6 -15.54 -18.08 3.59
N TYR A 7 -14.27 -18.04 3.20
CA TYR A 7 -13.52 -19.22 2.77
C TYR A 7 -13.22 -20.16 3.95
N PHE A 8 -12.94 -19.57 5.12
CA PHE A 8 -12.72 -20.30 6.37
C PHE A 8 -13.26 -19.50 7.56
N TYR A 9 -13.76 -20.19 8.58
CA TYR A 9 -14.25 -19.57 9.79
C TYR A 9 -14.07 -20.48 11.01
N SER A 10 -13.67 -19.87 12.12
CA SER A 10 -13.59 -20.42 13.47
C SER A 10 -13.88 -19.30 14.48
N ASP A 11 -13.91 -19.61 15.77
CA ASP A 11 -14.24 -18.63 16.82
C ASP A 11 -13.35 -17.39 16.80
N ASP A 12 -12.04 -17.56 16.50
CA ASP A 12 -11.05 -16.48 16.55
C ASP A 12 -10.54 -16.04 15.17
N VAL A 13 -10.81 -16.82 14.12
CA VAL A 13 -10.19 -16.61 12.78
C VAL A 13 -11.23 -16.75 11.69
N ALA A 14 -11.26 -15.75 10.81
CA ALA A 14 -12.02 -15.75 9.57
C ALA A 14 -11.09 -15.47 8.39
N ILE A 15 -11.27 -16.21 7.29
CA ILE A 15 -10.66 -15.92 5.99
C ILE A 15 -11.80 -15.58 5.05
N ILE A 16 -11.73 -14.40 4.46
CA ILE A 16 -12.71 -13.87 3.52
C ILE A 16 -12.04 -13.83 2.14
N ASP A 17 -12.63 -14.51 1.16
CA ASP A 17 -12.21 -14.45 -0.23
C ASP A 17 -13.18 -13.54 -0.99
N ASP A 18 -12.83 -12.27 -1.09
CA ASP A 18 -13.70 -11.24 -1.65
C ASP A 18 -12.92 -10.01 -2.15
N ASP A 19 -13.57 -9.19 -2.96
CA ASP A 19 -13.08 -7.89 -3.39
C ASP A 19 -13.24 -6.88 -2.25
N LEU A 20 -12.11 -6.39 -1.73
CA LEU A 20 -12.06 -5.42 -0.63
C LEU A 20 -12.94 -4.18 -0.88
N LEU A 21 -13.02 -3.71 -2.13
CA LEU A 21 -13.80 -2.52 -2.47
C LEU A 21 -15.31 -2.78 -2.43
N LYS A 22 -15.75 -4.04 -2.53
CA LYS A 22 -17.18 -4.42 -2.65
C LYS A 22 -17.70 -5.20 -1.46
N THR A 23 -16.81 -5.82 -0.67
CA THR A 23 -17.19 -6.71 0.42
C THR A 23 -18.04 -6.00 1.47
N ASP A 24 -19.10 -6.66 1.93
CA ASP A 24 -19.95 -6.28 3.07
C ASP A 24 -19.71 -7.17 4.30
N ALA A 25 -18.70 -8.05 4.24
CA ALA A 25 -18.39 -9.01 5.30
C ALA A 25 -17.82 -8.34 6.56
N VAL A 26 -17.26 -7.13 6.46
CA VAL A 26 -16.65 -6.39 7.56
C VAL A 26 -17.53 -5.22 7.97
N ARG A 27 -17.92 -5.19 9.25
CA ARG A 27 -18.75 -4.10 9.79
C ARG A 27 -17.92 -2.82 9.96
N PRO A 28 -18.49 -1.63 9.68
CA PRO A 28 -17.85 -0.36 10.02
C PRO A 28 -17.54 -0.26 11.51
N GLY A 29 -16.43 0.41 11.87
CA GLY A 29 -16.05 0.65 13.26
C GLY A 29 -15.83 -0.62 14.09
N SER A 30 -15.42 -1.73 13.47
CA SER A 30 -15.27 -3.03 14.14
C SER A 30 -13.82 -3.50 14.27
N ILE A 31 -12.89 -2.89 13.55
CA ILE A 31 -11.49 -3.32 13.49
C ILE A 31 -10.59 -2.45 14.37
N ASP A 32 -9.82 -3.09 15.25
CA ASP A 32 -8.84 -2.42 16.11
C ASP A 32 -7.51 -2.13 15.40
N LEU A 33 -7.07 -3.05 14.54
CA LEU A 33 -5.79 -2.96 13.84
C LEU A 33 -5.91 -3.55 12.44
N ILE A 34 -5.49 -2.77 11.45
CA ILE A 34 -5.29 -3.23 10.07
C ILE A 34 -3.78 -3.28 9.83
N VAL A 35 -3.28 -4.42 9.35
CA VAL A 35 -1.91 -4.58 8.87
C VAL A 35 -2.00 -5.02 7.42
N THR A 36 -1.36 -4.27 6.52
CA THR A 36 -1.47 -4.55 5.08
C THR A 36 -0.18 -4.26 4.32
N SER A 37 0.00 -5.02 3.23
CA SER A 37 1.02 -4.86 2.20
C SER A 37 0.33 -4.93 0.83
N PRO A 38 -0.30 -3.84 0.37
CA PRO A 38 -1.09 -3.85 -0.85
C PRO A 38 -0.20 -4.13 -2.07
N PRO A 39 -0.77 -4.59 -3.20
CA PRO A 39 0.00 -4.75 -4.42
C PRO A 39 0.64 -3.42 -4.84
N TYR A 40 1.95 -3.41 -5.05
CA TYR A 40 2.73 -2.17 -5.25
C TYR A 40 2.72 -1.63 -6.69
N ASN A 41 1.86 -2.16 -7.56
CA ASN A 41 1.85 -1.87 -8.99
C ASN A 41 3.27 -1.86 -9.60
N VAL A 42 4.06 -2.91 -9.27
CA VAL A 42 5.45 -3.10 -9.72
C VAL A 42 5.54 -3.97 -10.97
N ASP A 43 4.50 -4.01 -11.81
CA ASP A 43 4.43 -4.87 -13.01
C ASP A 43 4.73 -6.34 -12.70
N ILE A 44 4.09 -6.89 -11.67
CA ILE A 44 3.88 -8.34 -11.69
C ILE A 44 2.78 -8.54 -12.73
N GLN A 45 3.12 -9.15 -13.86
CA GLN A 45 2.16 -9.46 -14.91
C GLN A 45 1.05 -10.35 -14.33
N TYR A 46 -0.05 -9.72 -13.90
CA TYR A 46 -1.32 -10.40 -13.79
C TYR A 46 -1.78 -10.62 -15.23
N ASN A 47 -1.67 -11.87 -15.69
CA ASN A 47 -2.04 -12.26 -17.05
C ASN A 47 -3.37 -11.60 -17.46
N SER A 48 -3.38 -11.06 -18.69
CA SER A 48 -4.48 -10.40 -19.39
C SER A 48 -4.90 -9.02 -18.86
N ASN A 49 -4.18 -7.98 -19.26
CA ASN A 49 -4.64 -6.95 -20.22
C ASN A 49 -3.51 -5.92 -20.38
N GLU A 50 -3.24 -5.52 -21.62
CA GLU A 50 -2.28 -4.46 -21.96
C GLU A 50 -2.82 -3.10 -21.52
N ASP A 51 -2.79 -2.80 -20.23
CA ASP A 51 -3.00 -1.45 -19.71
C ASP A 51 -1.99 -1.23 -18.58
N ASP A 52 -0.86 -0.57 -18.91
CA ASP A 52 0.09 -0.05 -17.92
C ASP A 52 -0.68 0.88 -16.98
N LEU A 53 -1.12 0.38 -15.82
CA LEU A 53 -1.75 1.22 -14.79
C LEU A 53 -0.81 2.38 -14.48
N THR A 54 -1.22 3.58 -14.86
CA THR A 54 -0.48 4.80 -14.63
C THR A 54 -0.27 5.02 -13.13
N HIS A 55 0.73 5.82 -12.77
CA HIS A 55 0.95 6.10 -11.35
C HIS A 55 -0.28 6.75 -10.69
N ASP A 56 -0.98 7.61 -11.42
CA ASP A 56 -2.19 8.27 -10.94
C ASP A 56 -3.35 7.28 -10.70
N GLU A 57 -3.55 6.30 -11.59
CA GLU A 57 -4.53 5.23 -11.38
C GLU A 57 -4.20 4.40 -10.14
N TYR A 58 -2.91 4.13 -9.90
CA TYR A 58 -2.48 3.47 -8.68
C TYR A 58 -2.79 4.31 -7.42
N LEU A 59 -2.56 5.63 -7.47
CA LEU A 59 -2.88 6.52 -6.35
C LEU A 59 -4.39 6.61 -6.11
N GLN A 60 -5.18 6.64 -7.18
CA GLN A 60 -6.64 6.65 -7.11
C GLN A 60 -7.18 5.34 -6.51
N PHE A 61 -6.74 4.20 -7.03
CA PHE A 61 -7.05 2.89 -6.45
C PHE A 61 -6.63 2.84 -4.98
N SER A 62 -5.47 3.41 -4.66
CA SER A 62 -4.97 3.46 -3.29
C SER A 62 -5.84 4.27 -2.35
N ARG A 63 -6.35 5.41 -2.81
CA ARG A 63 -7.32 6.20 -2.06
C ARG A 63 -8.59 5.41 -1.78
N GLU A 64 -9.11 4.67 -2.77
CA GLU A 64 -10.36 3.93 -2.64
C GLU A 64 -10.26 2.83 -1.58
N TRP A 65 -9.25 1.96 -1.65
CA TRP A 65 -9.12 0.88 -0.67
C TRP A 65 -8.73 1.40 0.71
N MET A 66 -7.90 2.45 0.82
CA MET A 66 -7.58 3.06 2.12
C MET A 66 -8.80 3.71 2.79
N SER A 67 -9.69 4.30 1.99
CA SER A 67 -10.95 4.90 2.50
C SER A 67 -11.87 3.81 3.05
N ARG A 68 -11.99 2.69 2.32
CA ARG A 68 -12.72 1.50 2.80
C ARG A 68 -12.16 0.98 4.13
N CYS A 69 -10.84 0.84 4.23
CA CYS A 69 -10.18 0.44 5.48
C CYS A 69 -10.46 1.42 6.63
N PHE A 70 -10.54 2.72 6.33
CA PHE A 70 -10.78 3.75 7.33
C PHE A 70 -12.18 3.61 7.95
N GLU A 71 -13.20 3.29 7.13
CA GLU A 71 -14.56 3.05 7.61
C GLU A 71 -14.67 1.83 8.55
N TRP A 72 -13.84 0.81 8.35
CA TRP A 72 -13.83 -0.38 9.18
C TRP A 72 -13.14 -0.19 10.53
N LEU A 73 -12.23 0.77 10.63
CA LEU A 73 -11.51 1.04 11.86
C LEU A 73 -12.42 1.64 12.93
N LYS A 74 -12.22 1.21 14.17
CA LYS A 74 -12.72 1.93 15.34
C LYS A 74 -12.10 3.32 15.40
N SER A 75 -12.72 4.22 16.15
CA SER A 75 -12.22 5.59 16.36
C SER A 75 -10.81 5.66 16.96
N ASP A 76 -10.39 4.62 17.69
CA ASP A 76 -9.07 4.44 18.28
C ASP A 76 -8.22 3.36 17.57
N GLY A 77 -8.68 2.90 16.40
CA GLY A 77 -8.04 1.89 15.60
C GLY A 77 -6.75 2.35 14.93
N ARG A 78 -5.91 1.39 14.52
CA ARG A 78 -4.58 1.64 13.94
C ARG A 78 -4.47 1.02 12.56
N PHE A 79 -3.70 1.68 11.70
CA PHE A 79 -3.44 1.25 10.33
C PHE A 79 -1.94 1.18 10.09
N CYS A 80 -1.45 -0.02 9.79
CA CYS A 80 -0.05 -0.29 9.51
C CYS A 80 0.11 -0.66 8.04
N LEU A 81 0.74 0.23 7.29
CA LEU A 81 0.97 0.09 5.86
C LEU A 81 2.43 -0.26 5.58
N ASN A 82 2.66 -1.45 5.05
CA ASN A 82 3.97 -1.89 4.57
C ASN A 82 4.09 -1.62 3.08
N ILE A 83 4.89 -0.63 2.70
CA ILE A 83 5.11 -0.17 1.32
C ILE A 83 6.59 0.19 1.09
N PRO A 84 7.10 0.09 -0.15
CA PRO A 84 8.40 0.65 -0.47
C PRO A 84 8.39 2.16 -0.30
N LEU A 85 9.54 2.74 0.06
CA LEU A 85 9.70 4.19 0.13
C LEU A 85 9.61 4.80 -1.28
N ASP A 86 10.36 4.24 -2.22
CA ASP A 86 10.47 4.73 -3.59
C ASP A 86 10.40 3.58 -4.59
N LYS A 87 9.87 3.86 -5.78
CA LYS A 87 10.01 2.98 -6.96
C LYS A 87 10.76 3.70 -8.07
N ASN A 88 11.51 2.93 -8.85
CA ASN A 88 12.30 3.43 -9.99
C ASN A 88 11.76 2.97 -11.36
N LYS A 89 10.89 1.95 -11.39
CA LYS A 89 10.33 1.40 -12.63
C LYS A 89 9.21 2.32 -13.12
N GLY A 90 9.31 2.77 -14.36
CA GLY A 90 8.41 3.80 -14.93
C GLY A 90 8.75 5.24 -14.50
N GLY A 91 9.93 5.45 -13.91
CA GLY A 91 10.35 6.74 -13.34
C GLY A 91 10.57 6.65 -11.83
N GLN A 92 11.22 7.67 -11.27
CA GLN A 92 11.36 7.83 -9.82
C GLN A 92 10.02 8.32 -9.28
N GLN A 93 9.42 7.57 -8.35
CA GLN A 93 8.15 7.91 -7.71
C GLN A 93 8.24 7.66 -6.21
N SER A 94 7.82 8.64 -5.41
CA SER A 94 7.89 8.66 -3.95
C SER A 94 6.69 7.97 -3.30
N VAL A 95 6.47 6.69 -3.61
CA VAL A 95 5.27 5.92 -3.20
C VAL A 95 4.97 6.04 -1.70
N GLY A 96 6.00 5.96 -0.87
CA GLY A 96 5.87 6.12 0.58
C GLY A 96 5.28 7.47 0.99
N ALA A 97 5.75 8.55 0.35
CA ALA A 97 5.27 9.90 0.60
C ALA A 97 3.85 10.12 0.06
N ASP A 98 3.56 9.61 -1.14
CA ASP A 98 2.26 9.78 -1.80
C ASP A 98 1.15 9.07 -1.02
N LEU A 99 1.36 7.81 -0.64
CA LEU A 99 0.39 7.04 0.13
C LEU A 99 0.22 7.60 1.56
N THR A 100 1.28 8.13 2.17
CA THR A 100 1.18 8.83 3.46
C THR A 100 0.32 10.09 3.33
N THR A 101 0.46 10.83 2.22
CA THR A 101 -0.33 12.03 1.94
C THR A 101 -1.80 11.67 1.77
N ILE A 102 -2.10 10.67 0.94
CA ILE A 102 -3.46 10.18 0.72
C ILE A 102 -4.09 9.70 2.05
N ALA A 103 -3.37 8.94 2.86
CA ALA A 103 -3.88 8.50 4.16
C ALA A 103 -4.27 9.70 5.06
N LYS A 104 -3.43 10.74 5.12
CA LYS A 104 -3.76 11.94 5.88
C LYS A 104 -4.99 12.68 5.34
N GLU A 105 -5.15 12.75 4.02
CA GLU A 105 -6.33 13.36 3.39
C GLU A 105 -7.62 12.59 3.66
N ILE A 106 -7.56 11.26 3.78
CA ILE A 106 -8.71 10.42 4.15
C ILE A 106 -9.14 10.67 5.60
N GLY A 107 -8.18 10.98 6.49
CA GLY A 107 -8.44 11.29 7.89
C GLY A 107 -7.54 10.55 8.88
N TYR A 108 -6.66 9.67 8.39
CA TYR A 108 -5.66 9.02 9.25
C TYR A 108 -4.72 10.04 9.88
N GLN A 109 -4.32 9.77 11.13
CA GLN A 109 -3.33 10.58 11.82
C GLN A 109 -1.97 9.89 11.76
N TYR A 110 -0.99 10.56 11.15
CA TYR A 110 0.37 10.03 11.06
C TYR A 110 1.03 10.00 12.44
N HIS A 111 1.59 8.85 12.81
CA HIS A 111 2.32 8.69 14.06
C HIS A 111 3.83 8.54 13.83
N SER A 112 4.24 7.55 13.03
CA SER A 112 5.65 7.29 12.75
C SER A 112 5.82 6.42 11.51
N THR A 113 7.01 6.45 10.93
CA THR A 113 7.46 5.55 9.87
C THR A 113 8.46 4.57 10.47
N ILE A 114 8.22 3.28 10.22
CA ILE A 114 9.15 2.21 10.58
C ILE A 114 9.92 1.83 9.32
N VAL A 115 11.25 1.96 9.36
CA VAL A 115 12.12 1.57 8.25
C VAL A 115 12.54 0.12 8.45
N TRP A 116 12.06 -0.77 7.59
CA TRP A 116 12.52 -2.15 7.56
C TRP A 116 13.82 -2.25 6.76
N ASN A 117 14.94 -2.38 7.48
CA ASN A 117 16.25 -2.61 6.86
C ASN A 117 16.52 -4.12 6.76
N GLU A 118 16.22 -4.70 5.59
CA GLU A 118 16.41 -6.15 5.34
C GLU A 118 17.87 -6.58 5.23
N GLY A 119 18.84 -5.65 5.19
CA GLY A 119 20.26 -5.97 5.07
C GLY A 119 20.69 -6.57 3.72
N ASN A 120 19.75 -6.90 2.83
CA ASN A 120 19.98 -7.47 1.50
C ASN A 120 20.28 -6.41 0.41
N ILE A 121 20.95 -5.32 0.79
CA ILE A 121 21.33 -4.27 -0.16
C ILE A 121 22.43 -4.84 -1.07
N SER A 122 22.05 -5.29 -2.27
CA SER A 122 23.02 -5.49 -3.36
C SER A 122 23.76 -4.17 -3.54
N ARG A 123 25.09 -4.21 -3.59
CA ARG A 123 26.00 -3.06 -3.62
C ARG A 123 25.78 -2.15 -4.84
N ARG A 124 24.66 -1.44 -4.93
CA ARG A 124 24.48 -0.32 -5.86
C ARG A 124 25.18 0.88 -5.26
N LYS A 125 26.48 0.98 -5.54
CA LYS A 125 27.25 2.17 -5.16
C LYS A 125 27.08 3.21 -6.27
N ALA A 126 26.40 4.32 -5.96
CA ALA A 126 26.40 5.50 -6.81
C ALA A 126 27.69 6.30 -6.58
N TRP A 127 28.85 5.76 -6.98
CA TRP A 127 30.04 6.60 -7.12
C TRP A 127 29.95 7.26 -8.49
N GLY A 128 29.59 8.54 -8.51
CA GLY A 128 29.86 9.39 -9.66
C GLY A 128 31.36 9.39 -10.00
N TYR A 129 31.71 9.72 -11.24
CA TYR A 129 33.10 9.84 -11.65
C TYR A 129 33.75 11.03 -10.92
N TRP A 130 35.01 10.90 -10.46
CA TRP A 130 35.75 12.03 -9.86
C TRP A 130 35.80 13.19 -10.88
N MET A 131 35.28 14.36 -10.47
CA MET A 131 35.05 15.60 -11.25
C MET A 131 33.87 15.62 -12.26
N SER A 132 32.95 14.66 -12.23
CA SER A 132 31.71 14.75 -13.03
C SER A 132 30.48 14.42 -12.19
N ALA A 133 29.70 15.45 -11.86
CA ALA A 133 28.36 15.31 -11.30
C ALA A 133 27.38 14.94 -12.43
N SER A 134 27.49 13.73 -12.98
CA SER A 134 26.65 13.26 -14.09
C SER A 134 25.25 12.82 -13.66
N ALA A 135 24.94 12.82 -12.35
CA ALA A 135 23.65 12.43 -11.80
C ALA A 135 23.34 13.09 -10.43
N PRO A 136 23.25 14.42 -10.29
CA PRO A 136 22.82 15.02 -9.04
C PRO A 136 21.29 14.88 -8.93
N TYR A 137 20.83 13.90 -8.13
CA TYR A 137 19.42 13.73 -7.80
C TYR A 137 19.23 13.87 -6.29
N VAL A 138 18.63 14.99 -5.86
CA VAL A 138 18.10 15.30 -4.51
C VAL A 138 17.28 16.61 -4.68
N ILE A 139 16.07 16.87 -4.19
CA ILE A 139 14.82 16.12 -3.99
C ILE A 139 14.01 16.34 -5.27
#